data_AF-A0A1K2I253-F1
#
_entry.id   AF-A0A1K2I253-F1
#
_cell.length_a   1.000
_cell.length_b   1.000
_cell.length_c   1.000
_cell.angle_alpha   90.00
_cell.angle_beta   90.00
_cell.angle_gamma   90.00
#
_symmetry.space_group_name_H-M   'P 1'
#
loop_
_entity.id
_entity.type
_entity.pdbx_description
1 polymer ?
#
loop_
_entity_poly.entity_id
_entity_poly.type
_entity_poly.pdbx_seq_one_letter_code
_entity_poly.pdbx_strand_id
1 'polypeptide(L)'
;MTTEINMTDAPLSPLGLDRPESGDDVALPFTLDALDCRGRVVRLGDALDAILTRHDYPEPVARLLGEAVVLAGLIGSSLKFSGRFILQTQTDGPVNLLVVDFDVPDGLRGYARFDAEAVAEAIARGETQPGQLLGKGHLAMTVDQGLHMERYQGIVPLDGGSLEDVAHTYFQQSEQIPTQVRLAVAQLSRRGEPGPNWRAGGVLLQFLPPEGGRLPDLPGDGNFDNPDALDPDFVEDDKWTQARTLLATLADDELADPDLSPERMLFRLYHETGVRVFDAMPLEERCTCSAERIEAMLRDSFSPEDRAEMVVDGEIEVVCEFCSADYHFSPHEFDETH
;
A
#
# COMPACT_ATOMS: atom_id res chain seq x y z
N MET A 1 55.05 15.43 9.87
CA MET A 1 54.31 14.40 9.11
C MET A 1 52.85 14.63 9.43
N THR A 2 52.20 15.44 8.62
CA THR A 2 50.78 15.75 8.72
C THR A 2 50.09 14.68 7.88
N THR A 3 49.41 13.74 8.52
CA THR A 3 48.62 12.74 7.81
C THR A 3 47.35 13.44 7.33
N GLU A 4 47.30 13.75 6.03
CA GLU A 4 46.07 14.10 5.35
C GLU A 4 45.11 12.91 5.44
N ILE A 5 44.03 13.07 6.20
CA ILE A 5 42.91 12.14 6.18
C ILE A 5 42.14 12.45 4.91
N ASN A 6 42.34 11.62 3.89
CA ASN A 6 41.63 11.71 2.63
C ASN A 6 40.16 11.30 2.87
N MET A 7 39.26 12.27 2.96
CA MET A 7 37.83 12.11 3.26
C MET A 7 36.99 11.58 2.07
N THR A 8 37.59 10.92 1.08
CA THR A 8 36.95 10.68 -0.22
C THR A 8 36.66 9.21 -0.55
N ASP A 9 36.93 8.25 0.34
CA ASP A 9 36.65 6.83 0.11
C ASP A 9 35.97 6.19 1.33
N ALA A 10 34.78 6.67 1.68
CA ALA A 10 33.85 5.81 2.40
C ALA A 10 33.36 4.76 1.39
N PRO A 11 33.70 3.46 1.53
CA PRO A 11 33.21 2.48 0.58
C PRO A 11 31.68 2.48 0.61
N LEU A 12 31.04 2.61 -0.56
CA LEU A 12 29.58 2.58 -0.70
C LEU A 12 29.00 1.17 -0.46
N SER A 13 29.84 0.14 -0.53
CA SER A 13 29.48 -1.28 -0.31
C SER A 13 28.80 -1.59 1.02
N PRO A 14 29.30 -1.17 2.20
CA PRO A 14 28.60 -1.36 3.47
C PRO A 14 27.25 -0.63 3.58
N LEU A 15 26.99 0.34 2.70
CA LEU A 15 25.70 1.05 2.61
C LEU A 15 24.75 0.41 1.58
N GLY A 16 25.22 -0.56 0.79
CA GLY A 16 24.46 -1.18 -0.30
C GLY A 16 24.28 -0.28 -1.52
N LEU A 17 24.92 0.88 -1.56
CA LEU A 17 24.79 1.90 -2.63
C LEU A 17 25.76 1.67 -3.81
N ASP A 18 26.53 0.58 -3.79
CA ASP A 18 27.38 0.13 -4.89
C ASP A 18 26.68 -0.88 -5.83
N ARG A 19 25.44 -1.24 -5.50
CA ARG A 19 24.59 -2.15 -6.27
C ARG A 19 23.94 -1.41 -7.45
N PRO A 20 23.53 -2.13 -8.51
CA PRO A 20 22.66 -1.54 -9.53
C PRO A 20 21.43 -0.94 -8.86
N GLU A 21 21.10 0.30 -9.23
CA GLU A 21 19.90 0.97 -8.74
C GLU A 21 18.65 0.17 -9.09
N SER A 22 17.74 0.06 -8.13
CA SER A 22 16.48 -0.61 -8.34
C SER A 22 15.59 0.24 -9.24
N GLY A 23 14.90 -0.41 -10.17
CA GLY A 23 13.93 0.23 -11.04
C GLY A 23 12.58 0.38 -10.37
N ASP A 24 11.53 0.13 -11.14
CA ASP A 24 10.15 0.08 -10.64
C ASP A 24 9.74 -1.31 -10.21
N ASP A 25 8.56 -1.38 -9.60
CA ASP A 25 7.91 -2.59 -9.15
C ASP A 25 8.77 -3.35 -8.14
N VAL A 26 9.21 -2.60 -7.12
CA VAL A 26 10.11 -3.09 -6.07
C VAL A 26 9.72 -2.56 -4.70
N ALA A 27 9.99 -3.39 -3.69
CA ALA A 27 10.07 -3.00 -2.29
C ALA A 27 11.54 -3.04 -1.83
N LEU A 28 12.11 -1.88 -1.51
CA LEU A 28 13.48 -1.73 -1.05
C LEU A 28 13.54 -1.47 0.46
N PRO A 29 14.00 -2.44 1.28
CA PRO A 29 14.23 -2.21 2.70
C PRO A 29 15.46 -1.35 2.93
N PHE A 30 15.45 -0.53 4.00
CA PHE A 30 16.60 0.26 4.43
C PHE A 30 16.67 0.42 5.96
N THR A 31 17.84 0.78 6.48
CA THR A 31 18.04 1.22 7.86
C THR A 31 18.78 2.55 7.94
N LEU A 32 18.46 3.33 8.97
CA LEU A 32 19.12 4.55 9.38
C LEU A 32 19.69 4.31 10.78
N ASP A 33 20.83 3.63 10.85
CA ASP A 33 21.40 3.16 12.12
C ASP A 33 21.70 4.32 13.09
N ALA A 34 22.11 5.49 12.58
CA ALA A 34 22.39 6.65 13.41
C ALA A 34 21.12 7.24 14.06
N LEU A 35 19.96 7.02 13.43
CA LEU A 35 18.65 7.53 13.84
C LEU A 35 17.78 6.47 14.50
N ASP A 36 18.31 5.25 14.73
CA ASP A 36 17.56 4.10 15.24
C ASP A 36 16.24 3.85 14.47
N CYS A 37 16.26 4.09 13.15
CA CYS A 37 15.09 3.87 12.30
C CYS A 37 15.34 2.74 11.31
N ARG A 38 14.26 2.01 10.99
CA ARG A 38 14.22 1.15 9.81
C ARG A 38 13.10 1.61 8.90
N GLY A 39 13.19 1.29 7.63
CA GLY A 39 12.12 1.62 6.72
C GLY A 39 12.10 0.78 5.48
N ARG A 40 11.17 1.14 4.61
CA ARG A 40 10.98 0.54 3.32
C ARG A 40 10.48 1.56 2.33
N VAL A 41 10.99 1.48 1.11
CA VAL A 41 10.47 2.22 -0.03
C VAL A 41 9.76 1.23 -0.93
N VAL A 42 8.57 1.57 -1.42
CA VAL A 42 7.92 0.87 -2.51
C VAL A 42 7.88 1.80 -3.70
N ARG A 43 8.24 1.29 -4.87
CA ARG A 43 8.13 1.99 -6.16
C ARG A 43 7.32 1.09 -7.08
N LEU A 44 6.25 1.61 -7.66
CA LEU A 44 5.41 0.88 -8.60
C LEU A 44 5.27 1.67 -9.91
N GLY A 45 5.42 0.96 -11.02
CA GLY A 45 5.27 1.44 -12.38
C GLY A 45 4.28 0.55 -13.11
N ASP A 46 4.81 -0.37 -13.93
CA ASP A 46 4.01 -1.21 -14.83
C ASP A 46 3.01 -2.09 -14.06
N ALA A 47 3.40 -2.61 -12.88
CA ALA A 47 2.48 -3.40 -12.05
C ALA A 47 1.28 -2.57 -11.57
N LEU A 48 1.49 -1.32 -11.17
CA LEU A 48 0.40 -0.44 -10.76
C LEU A 48 -0.44 -0.01 -11.95
N ASP A 49 0.20 0.37 -13.05
CA ASP A 49 -0.50 0.76 -14.28
C ASP A 49 -1.46 -0.34 -14.72
N ALA A 50 -0.98 -1.59 -14.76
CA ALA A 50 -1.81 -2.76 -15.07
C ALA A 50 -2.98 -2.97 -14.11
N ILE A 51 -2.85 -2.65 -12.81
CA ILE A 51 -3.96 -2.74 -11.85
C ILE A 51 -5.02 -1.66 -12.16
N LEU A 52 -4.57 -0.42 -12.41
CA LEU A 52 -5.46 0.74 -12.53
C LEU A 52 -6.14 0.83 -13.90
N THR A 53 -5.51 0.37 -14.98
CA THR A 53 -6.08 0.47 -16.34
C THR A 53 -7.15 -0.58 -16.65
N ARG A 54 -7.28 -1.63 -15.83
CA ARG A 54 -8.24 -2.75 -16.07
C ARG A 54 -9.71 -2.36 -15.94
N HIS A 55 -10.02 -1.29 -15.21
CA HIS A 55 -11.39 -0.95 -14.80
C HIS A 55 -11.84 0.45 -15.23
N ASP A 56 -11.05 1.13 -16.08
CA ASP A 56 -11.33 2.50 -16.57
C ASP A 56 -11.74 3.48 -15.45
N TYR A 57 -11.00 3.44 -14.34
CA TYR A 57 -11.31 4.24 -13.16
C TYR A 57 -11.20 5.74 -13.47
N PRO A 58 -12.13 6.58 -12.95
CA PRO A 58 -11.92 8.02 -12.91
C PRO A 58 -10.61 8.36 -12.18
N GLU A 59 -9.90 9.39 -12.63
CA GLU A 59 -8.56 9.74 -12.10
C GLU A 59 -8.50 9.76 -10.56
N PRO A 60 -9.45 10.36 -9.81
CA PRO A 60 -9.38 10.37 -8.35
C PRO A 60 -9.52 9.00 -7.71
N VAL A 61 -10.33 8.11 -8.29
CA VAL A 61 -10.51 6.73 -7.81
C VAL A 61 -9.25 5.91 -8.08
N ALA A 62 -8.66 6.06 -9.27
CA ALA A 62 -7.40 5.42 -9.62
C ALA A 62 -6.26 5.83 -8.70
N ARG A 63 -6.15 7.13 -8.37
CA ARG A 63 -5.16 7.66 -7.40
C ARG A 63 -5.35 7.05 -6.02
N LEU A 64 -6.58 7.05 -5.51
CA LEU A 64 -6.90 6.47 -4.21
C LEU A 64 -6.58 4.96 -4.15
N LEU A 65 -6.94 4.21 -5.19
CA LEU A 65 -6.60 2.79 -5.28
C LEU A 65 -5.07 2.60 -5.35
N GLY A 66 -4.36 3.44 -6.09
CA GLY A 66 -2.89 3.39 -6.15
C GLY A 66 -2.22 3.63 -4.79
N GLU A 67 -2.72 4.57 -4.00
CA GLU A 67 -2.23 4.81 -2.63
C GLU A 67 -2.44 3.57 -1.76
N ALA A 68 -3.62 2.93 -1.85
CA ALA A 68 -3.92 1.70 -1.14
C ALA A 68 -3.00 0.53 -1.57
N VAL A 69 -2.69 0.42 -2.87
CA VAL A 69 -1.77 -0.60 -3.41
C VAL A 69 -0.35 -0.40 -2.88
N VAL A 70 0.16 0.84 -2.89
CA VAL A 70 1.48 1.15 -2.31
C VAL A 70 1.50 0.88 -0.82
N LEU A 71 0.47 1.28 -0.09
CA LEU A 71 0.37 1.03 1.35
C LEU A 71 0.38 -0.46 1.67
N ALA A 72 -0.38 -1.27 0.94
CA ALA A 72 -0.38 -2.71 1.10
C ALA A 72 0.98 -3.33 0.75
N GLY A 73 1.67 -2.84 -0.29
CA GLY A 73 3.03 -3.26 -0.62
C GLY A 73 4.05 -2.93 0.48
N LEU A 74 3.95 -1.74 1.08
CA LEU A 74 4.81 -1.31 2.18
C LEU A 74 4.62 -2.19 3.41
N ILE A 75 3.37 -2.40 3.83
CA ILE A 75 3.03 -3.19 5.02
C ILE A 75 3.26 -4.68 4.76
N GLY A 76 2.67 -5.22 3.70
CA GLY A 76 2.71 -6.64 3.35
C GLY A 76 4.13 -7.16 3.17
N SER A 77 5.01 -6.40 2.50
CA SER A 77 6.40 -6.81 2.36
C SER A 77 7.19 -6.70 3.68
N SER A 78 6.77 -5.83 4.61
CA SER A 78 7.45 -5.63 5.91
C SER A 78 7.21 -6.74 6.92
N LEU A 79 6.07 -7.41 6.82
CA LEU A 79 5.65 -8.46 7.76
C LEU A 79 6.33 -9.78 7.41
N LYS A 80 6.80 -10.51 8.43
CA LYS A 80 7.38 -11.85 8.28
C LYS A 80 6.30 -12.91 8.47
N PHE A 81 5.52 -13.18 7.44
CA PHE A 81 4.47 -14.19 7.46
C PHE A 81 4.46 -15.00 6.16
N SER A 82 3.72 -16.10 6.17
CA SER A 82 3.38 -16.87 4.97
C SER A 82 1.88 -16.74 4.71
N GLY A 83 1.46 -16.46 3.49
CA GLY A 83 0.05 -16.31 3.13
C GLY A 83 -0.23 -14.94 2.53
N ARG A 84 -1.35 -14.33 2.89
CA ARG A 84 -1.85 -13.09 2.28
C ARG A 84 -2.17 -12.02 3.30
N PHE A 85 -1.74 -10.80 3.00
CA PHE A 85 -2.17 -9.59 3.68
C PHE A 85 -3.28 -8.93 2.86
N ILE A 86 -4.35 -8.50 3.52
CA ILE A 86 -5.53 -7.89 2.89
C ILE A 86 -5.76 -6.54 3.56
N LEU A 87 -5.72 -5.48 2.76
CA LEU A 87 -6.15 -4.14 3.16
C LEU A 87 -7.52 -3.89 2.54
N GLN A 88 -8.51 -3.65 3.38
CA GLN A 88 -9.88 -3.42 2.94
C GLN A 88 -10.46 -2.17 3.59
N THR A 89 -11.10 -1.30 2.82
CA THR A 89 -11.92 -0.22 3.36
C THR A 89 -13.39 -0.51 3.13
N GLN A 90 -14.25 -0.15 4.08
CA GLN A 90 -15.68 -0.13 3.87
C GLN A 90 -16.24 1.17 4.43
N THR A 91 -16.79 1.98 3.55
CA THR A 91 -17.13 3.37 3.86
C THR A 91 -18.43 3.82 3.19
N ASP A 92 -18.92 4.98 3.61
CA ASP A 92 -20.14 5.62 3.10
C ASP A 92 -19.89 6.71 2.03
N GLY A 93 -18.63 6.94 1.66
CA GLY A 93 -18.26 7.89 0.62
C GLY A 93 -18.49 7.39 -0.82
N PRO A 94 -18.21 8.24 -1.83
CA PRO A 94 -18.31 7.88 -3.24
C PRO A 94 -17.56 6.59 -3.63
N VAL A 95 -16.44 6.31 -2.98
CA VAL A 95 -15.73 5.04 -3.07
C VAL A 95 -16.07 4.22 -1.83
N ASN A 96 -16.91 3.19 -2.00
CA ASN A 96 -17.52 2.48 -0.87
C ASN A 96 -16.73 1.24 -0.42
N LEU A 97 -15.85 0.73 -1.27
CA LEU A 97 -15.02 -0.44 -1.00
C LEU A 97 -13.71 -0.35 -1.77
N LEU A 98 -12.60 -0.43 -1.04
CA LEU A 98 -11.29 -0.74 -1.61
C LEU A 98 -10.85 -2.09 -1.06
N VAL A 99 -10.30 -2.94 -1.90
CA VAL A 99 -9.67 -4.19 -1.49
C VAL A 99 -8.33 -4.31 -2.18
N VAL A 100 -7.28 -4.48 -1.40
CA VAL A 100 -5.93 -4.74 -1.90
C VAL A 100 -5.38 -5.97 -1.21
N ASP A 101 -4.95 -6.93 -2.01
CA ASP A 101 -4.27 -8.12 -1.53
C ASP A 101 -2.78 -8.02 -1.83
N PHE A 102 -1.97 -8.35 -0.83
CA PHE A 102 -0.55 -8.68 -0.98
C PHE A 102 -0.36 -10.17 -0.66
N ASP A 103 -0.08 -10.96 -1.68
CA ASP A 103 0.20 -12.39 -1.57
C ASP A 103 1.72 -12.60 -1.50
N VAL A 104 2.20 -13.13 -0.37
CA VAL A 104 3.63 -13.36 -0.14
C VAL A 104 4.14 -14.37 -1.18
N PRO A 105 5.26 -14.09 -1.88
CA PRO A 105 6.27 -13.08 -1.52
C PRO A 105 6.13 -11.69 -2.15
N ASP A 106 5.41 -11.55 -3.26
CA ASP A 106 5.54 -10.40 -4.17
C ASP A 106 4.27 -10.05 -4.95
N GLY A 107 3.19 -10.82 -4.81
CA GLY A 107 1.96 -10.64 -5.59
C GLY A 107 1.09 -9.51 -5.06
N LEU A 108 0.71 -8.57 -5.93
CA LEU A 108 -0.21 -7.48 -5.64
C LEU A 108 -1.45 -7.56 -6.53
N ARG A 109 -2.60 -7.24 -5.96
CA ARG A 109 -3.81 -6.93 -6.73
C ARG A 109 -4.70 -5.99 -5.95
N GLY A 110 -5.41 -5.13 -6.66
CA GLY A 110 -6.27 -4.12 -6.07
C GLY A 110 -7.57 -4.01 -6.85
N TYR A 111 -8.63 -3.66 -6.13
CA TYR A 111 -9.95 -3.38 -6.68
C TYR A 111 -10.62 -2.25 -5.91
N ALA A 112 -11.35 -1.40 -6.61
CA ALA A 112 -12.16 -0.34 -6.05
C ALA A 112 -13.59 -0.42 -6.57
N ARG A 113 -14.56 -0.37 -5.66
CA ARG A 113 -15.98 -0.19 -6.01
C ARG A 113 -16.42 1.21 -5.61
N PHE A 114 -17.09 1.88 -6.55
CA PHE A 114 -17.50 3.26 -6.39
C PHE A 114 -18.85 3.52 -7.06
N ASP A 115 -19.51 4.59 -6.62
CA ASP A 115 -20.70 5.14 -7.28
C ASP A 115 -20.26 6.19 -8.32
N ALA A 116 -20.49 5.89 -9.60
CA ALA A 116 -20.04 6.74 -10.70
C ALA A 116 -20.69 8.14 -10.68
N GLU A 117 -21.96 8.26 -10.28
CA GLU A 117 -22.65 9.55 -10.20
C GLU A 117 -22.09 10.36 -9.03
N ALA A 118 -21.92 9.74 -7.86
CA ALA A 118 -21.36 10.40 -6.69
C ALA A 118 -19.91 10.87 -6.92
N VAL A 119 -19.08 10.05 -7.58
CA VAL A 119 -17.71 10.42 -7.95
C VAL A 119 -17.71 11.59 -8.94
N ALA A 120 -18.58 11.56 -9.96
CA ALA A 120 -18.68 12.66 -10.92
C ALA A 120 -19.11 13.98 -10.25
N GLU A 121 -20.03 13.93 -9.29
CA GLU A 121 -20.40 15.10 -8.48
C GLU A 121 -19.25 15.60 -7.62
N ALA A 122 -18.52 14.70 -6.95
CA ALA A 122 -17.36 15.06 -6.14
C ALA A 122 -16.28 15.75 -6.98
N ILE A 123 -16.01 15.23 -8.20
CA ILE A 123 -15.11 15.86 -9.17
C ILE A 123 -15.60 17.26 -9.54
N ALA A 124 -16.90 17.42 -9.83
CA ALA A 124 -17.46 18.72 -10.19
C ALA A 124 -17.37 19.76 -9.05
N ARG A 125 -17.37 19.31 -7.79
CA ARG A 125 -17.20 20.15 -6.59
C ARG A 125 -15.73 20.39 -6.24
N GLY A 126 -14.79 19.64 -6.85
CA GLY A 126 -13.37 19.66 -6.47
C GLY A 126 -13.06 18.91 -5.17
N GLU A 127 -13.97 18.02 -4.74
CA GLU A 127 -13.86 17.22 -3.52
C GLU A 127 -13.20 15.85 -3.82
N THR A 128 -12.01 15.89 -4.41
CA THR A 128 -11.33 14.69 -4.95
C THR A 128 -10.20 14.16 -4.05
N GLN A 129 -10.07 14.68 -2.82
CA GLN A 129 -9.05 14.17 -1.90
C GLN A 129 -9.41 12.76 -1.41
N PRO A 130 -8.43 11.89 -1.13
CA PRO A 130 -8.65 10.52 -0.65
C PRO A 130 -9.69 10.41 0.48
N GLY A 131 -9.56 11.25 1.51
CA GLY A 131 -10.49 11.24 2.65
C GLY A 131 -11.92 11.67 2.31
N GLN A 132 -12.11 12.54 1.31
CA GLN A 132 -13.43 12.96 0.85
C GLN A 132 -14.12 11.88 0.02
N LEU A 133 -13.35 11.14 -0.78
CA LEU A 133 -13.85 10.02 -1.57
C LEU A 133 -14.18 8.80 -0.72
N LEU A 134 -13.40 8.55 0.34
CA LEU A 134 -13.68 7.49 1.29
C LEU A 134 -14.84 7.87 2.22
N GLY A 135 -14.90 9.10 2.71
CA GLY A 135 -15.91 9.50 3.69
C GLY A 135 -15.64 8.88 5.06
N LYS A 136 -16.69 8.34 5.69
CA LYS A 136 -16.62 7.71 7.01
C LYS A 136 -16.75 6.20 6.90
N GLY A 137 -16.07 5.47 7.78
CA GLY A 137 -16.17 4.03 7.83
C GLY A 137 -15.02 3.40 8.60
N HIS A 138 -14.43 2.36 8.04
CA HIS A 138 -13.30 1.68 8.66
C HIS A 138 -12.35 1.08 7.62
N LEU A 139 -11.09 0.99 8.01
CA LEU A 139 -10.05 0.25 7.31
C LEU A 139 -9.73 -0.99 8.14
N ALA A 140 -9.85 -2.16 7.52
CA ALA A 140 -9.48 -3.45 8.08
C ALA A 140 -8.18 -3.93 7.43
N MET A 141 -7.19 -4.25 8.25
CA MET A 141 -5.95 -4.92 7.85
C MET A 141 -6.00 -6.36 8.35
N THR A 142 -5.98 -7.32 7.44
CA THR A 142 -6.12 -8.74 7.76
C THR A 142 -4.88 -9.50 7.31
N VAL A 143 -4.27 -10.26 8.21
CA VAL A 143 -3.19 -11.20 7.90
C VAL A 143 -3.78 -12.62 7.93
N ASP A 144 -3.85 -13.25 6.76
CA ASP A 144 -4.33 -14.62 6.59
C ASP A 144 -3.15 -15.55 6.28
N GLN A 145 -2.77 -16.37 7.26
CA GLN A 145 -1.66 -17.33 7.13
C GLN A 145 -2.12 -18.74 6.71
N GLY A 146 -3.37 -18.88 6.26
CA GLY A 146 -3.93 -20.14 5.77
C GLY A 146 -4.69 -20.94 6.85
N LEU A 147 -5.14 -22.13 6.47
CA LEU A 147 -6.15 -22.94 7.19
C LEU A 147 -5.77 -23.39 8.61
N HIS A 148 -4.50 -23.32 8.98
CA HIS A 148 -4.00 -23.83 10.26
C HIS A 148 -3.59 -22.73 11.25
N MET A 149 -3.76 -21.45 10.87
CA MET A 149 -3.44 -20.31 11.72
C MET A 149 -4.65 -19.39 11.85
N GLU A 150 -4.78 -18.79 13.02
CA GLU A 150 -5.83 -17.80 13.25
C GLU A 150 -5.56 -16.56 12.41
N ARG A 151 -6.61 -16.08 11.74
CA ARG A 151 -6.57 -14.81 11.01
C ARG A 151 -6.46 -13.68 12.01
N TYR A 152 -5.44 -12.85 11.84
CA TYR A 152 -5.30 -11.62 12.61
C TYR A 152 -5.92 -10.47 11.83
N GLN A 153 -6.79 -9.70 12.47
CA GLN A 153 -7.45 -8.55 11.85
C GLN A 153 -7.41 -7.35 12.80
N GLY A 154 -6.82 -6.26 12.34
CA GLY A 154 -6.89 -4.95 12.99
C GLY A 154 -7.82 -4.02 12.22
N ILE A 155 -8.65 -3.27 12.93
CA ILE A 155 -9.63 -2.35 12.34
C ILE A 155 -9.40 -0.95 12.91
N VAL A 156 -9.32 0.04 12.01
CA VAL A 156 -9.13 1.44 12.36
C VAL A 156 -10.28 2.26 11.77
N PRO A 157 -10.89 3.19 12.53
CA PRO A 157 -11.92 4.07 12.00
C PRO A 157 -11.37 5.00 10.91
N LEU A 158 -12.17 5.23 9.88
CA LEU A 158 -11.95 6.25 8.86
C LEU A 158 -12.92 7.40 9.12
N ASP A 159 -12.41 8.61 9.34
CA ASP A 159 -13.22 9.82 9.53
C ASP A 159 -12.73 10.96 8.61
N GLY A 160 -12.70 10.71 7.30
CA GLY A 160 -12.30 11.70 6.30
C GLY A 160 -10.80 12.03 6.25
N GLY A 161 -9.95 11.27 6.94
CA GLY A 161 -8.48 11.36 6.85
C GLY A 161 -7.89 10.68 5.61
N SER A 162 -6.60 10.88 5.38
CA SER A 162 -5.85 10.20 4.31
C SER A 162 -5.51 8.76 4.68
N LEU A 163 -5.11 7.94 3.71
CA LEU A 163 -4.61 6.59 4.00
C LEU A 163 -3.29 6.61 4.81
N GLU A 164 -2.52 7.69 4.74
CA GLU A 164 -1.33 7.89 5.58
C GLU A 164 -1.70 8.00 7.06
N ASP A 165 -2.66 8.87 7.39
CA ASP A 165 -3.10 9.13 8.77
C ASP A 165 -3.63 7.84 9.44
N VAL A 166 -4.33 7.03 8.64
CA VAL A 166 -4.92 5.77 9.08
C VAL A 166 -3.85 4.71 9.32
N ALA A 167 -2.84 4.66 8.45
CA ALA A 167 -1.68 3.79 8.64
C ALA A 167 -0.90 4.18 9.90
N HIS A 168 -0.69 5.48 10.17
CA HIS A 168 -0.02 5.95 11.38
C HIS A 168 -0.80 5.52 12.62
N THR A 169 -2.12 5.72 12.61
CA THR A 169 -3.03 5.31 13.70
C THR A 169 -2.96 3.81 13.96
N TYR A 170 -2.99 2.99 12.90
CA TYR A 170 -2.90 1.53 13.00
C TYR A 170 -1.62 1.09 13.73
N PHE A 171 -0.45 1.54 13.26
CA PHE A 171 0.83 1.12 13.82
C PHE A 171 1.04 1.64 15.24
N GLN A 172 0.53 2.84 15.55
CA GLN A 172 0.61 3.38 16.90
C GLN A 172 -0.25 2.58 17.89
N GLN A 173 -1.47 2.18 17.50
CA GLN A 173 -2.39 1.44 18.37
C GLN A 173 -2.07 -0.04 18.50
N SER A 174 -1.78 -0.71 17.37
CA SER A 174 -1.66 -2.17 17.34
C SER A 174 -0.24 -2.66 17.61
N GLU A 175 0.77 -1.94 17.09
CA GLU A 175 2.17 -2.37 17.19
C GLU A 175 2.97 -1.54 18.21
N GLN A 176 2.46 -0.38 18.64
CA GLN A 176 3.19 0.56 19.52
C GLN A 176 4.57 0.91 18.95
N ILE A 177 4.65 1.10 17.63
CA ILE A 177 5.88 1.51 16.94
C ILE A 177 5.61 2.85 16.27
N PRO A 178 6.33 3.94 16.65
CA PRO A 178 6.23 5.22 15.96
C PRO A 178 6.54 5.00 14.48
N THR A 179 5.55 5.27 13.64
CA THR A 179 5.59 4.96 12.21
C THR A 179 5.15 6.18 11.42
N GLN A 180 5.95 6.55 10.43
CA GLN A 180 5.60 7.56 9.43
C GLN A 180 5.46 6.88 8.07
N VAL A 181 4.38 7.20 7.39
CA VAL A 181 4.10 6.75 6.02
C VAL A 181 3.95 7.99 5.14
N ARG A 182 4.53 7.93 3.94
CA ARG A 182 4.29 8.88 2.84
C ARG A 182 3.96 8.09 1.58
N LEU A 183 2.93 8.49 0.87
CA LEU A 183 2.40 7.88 -0.34
C LEU A 183 2.24 8.96 -1.39
N ALA A 184 2.51 8.63 -2.64
CA ALA A 184 2.17 9.49 -3.76
C ALA A 184 1.85 8.65 -4.99
N VAL A 185 0.84 9.08 -5.73
CA VAL A 185 0.44 8.52 -7.01
C VAL A 185 0.35 9.64 -8.03
N ALA A 186 0.97 9.43 -9.18
CA ALA A 186 0.97 10.40 -10.27
C ALA A 186 0.77 9.71 -11.63
N GLN A 187 0.21 10.47 -12.57
CA GLN A 187 0.25 10.12 -13.97
C GLN A 187 1.49 10.75 -14.62
N LEU A 188 2.26 9.93 -15.33
CA LEU A 188 3.38 10.39 -16.12
C LEU A 188 3.01 10.33 -17.60
N SER A 189 3.10 11.47 -18.28
CA SER A 189 3.01 11.54 -19.74
C SER A 189 4.38 11.80 -20.34
N ARG A 190 4.91 10.84 -21.11
CA ARG A 190 6.16 10.99 -21.85
C ARG A 190 5.90 11.29 -23.32
N ARG A 191 6.75 12.14 -23.89
CA ARG A 191 6.66 12.50 -25.31
C ARG A 191 7.00 11.28 -26.17
N GLY A 192 6.01 10.78 -26.91
CA GLY A 192 6.17 9.64 -27.82
C GLY A 192 5.56 8.33 -27.30
N GLU A 193 5.02 8.32 -26.08
CA GLU A 193 4.28 7.18 -25.52
C GLU A 193 2.77 7.37 -25.69
N PRO A 194 2.00 6.27 -25.86
CA PRO A 194 0.57 6.33 -26.06
C PRO A 194 -0.17 6.55 -24.72
N GLY A 195 -0.27 7.82 -24.31
CA GLY A 195 -1.07 8.21 -23.14
C GLY A 195 -0.27 8.31 -21.83
N PRO A 196 -0.95 8.73 -20.73
CA PRO A 196 -0.35 8.75 -19.41
C PRO A 196 -0.26 7.33 -18.83
N ASN A 197 0.87 7.01 -18.20
CA ASN A 197 1.02 5.79 -17.40
C ASN A 197 0.98 6.16 -15.91
N TRP A 198 0.44 5.28 -15.10
CA TRP A 198 0.41 5.45 -13.65
C TRP A 198 1.75 5.06 -13.02
N ARG A 199 2.15 5.85 -12.03
CA ARG A 199 3.31 5.58 -11.20
C ARG A 199 2.99 5.94 -9.77
N ALA A 200 3.56 5.20 -8.85
CA ALA A 200 3.43 5.52 -7.44
C ALA A 200 4.69 5.16 -6.67
N GLY A 201 4.85 5.84 -5.54
CA GLY A 201 5.86 5.49 -4.58
C GLY A 201 5.36 5.74 -3.18
N GLY A 202 6.00 5.07 -2.23
CA GLY A 202 5.76 5.34 -0.84
C GLY A 202 6.94 4.94 0.01
N VAL A 203 6.99 5.54 1.19
CA VAL A 203 8.02 5.28 2.20
C VAL A 203 7.32 4.99 3.51
N LEU A 204 7.69 3.89 4.15
CA LEU A 204 7.33 3.56 5.52
C LEU A 204 8.61 3.64 6.36
N LEU A 205 8.57 4.42 7.43
CA LEU A 205 9.67 4.64 8.35
C LEU A 205 9.19 4.33 9.77
N GLN A 206 9.94 3.51 10.49
CA GLN A 206 9.64 3.05 11.85
C GLN A 206 10.80 3.34 12.78
N PHE A 207 10.50 3.93 13.93
CA PHE A 207 11.48 4.15 15.00
C PHE A 207 11.61 2.90 15.87
N LEU A 208 12.85 2.49 16.13
CA LEU A 208 13.19 1.34 16.97
C LEU A 208 14.01 1.84 18.17
N PRO A 209 13.36 2.43 19.19
CA PRO A 209 14.09 2.91 20.35
C PRO A 209 14.84 1.75 21.04
N PRO A 210 16.05 1.99 21.57
CA PRO A 210 16.72 1.01 22.41
C PRO A 210 15.87 0.68 23.65
N GLU A 211 16.06 -0.52 24.22
CA GLU A 211 15.32 -0.99 25.40
C GLU A 211 15.25 0.10 26.50
N GLY A 212 14.05 0.59 26.80
CA GLY A 212 13.80 1.63 27.81
C GLY A 212 13.35 2.99 27.27
N GLY A 213 13.23 3.18 25.96
CA GLY A 213 12.53 4.34 25.39
C GLY A 213 11.06 4.36 25.83
N ARG A 214 10.63 5.43 26.51
CA ARG A 214 9.22 5.64 26.86
C ARG A 214 8.44 5.87 25.56
N LEU A 215 7.41 5.07 25.32
CA LEU A 215 6.37 5.44 24.36
C LEU A 215 5.40 6.43 25.03
N PRO A 216 4.77 7.33 24.27
CA PRO A 216 3.72 8.18 24.81
C PRO A 216 2.55 7.29 25.28
N ASP A 217 2.02 7.57 26.46
CA ASP A 217 0.80 6.93 26.94
C ASP A 217 -0.36 7.27 25.97
N LEU A 218 -1.13 6.24 25.58
CA LEU A 218 -2.24 6.40 24.64
C LEU A 218 -3.36 7.26 25.24
N PRO A 219 -3.87 8.27 24.50
CA PRO A 219 -5.14 8.92 24.82
C PRO A 219 -6.27 7.90 24.88
N GLY A 220 -7.00 7.84 25.99
CA GLY A 220 -8.13 6.91 26.15
C GLY A 220 -9.36 7.23 25.29
N ASP A 221 -9.36 8.36 24.57
CA ASP A 221 -10.47 8.88 23.77
C ASP A 221 -10.30 8.68 22.26
N GLY A 222 -9.13 8.20 21.81
CA GLY A 222 -8.83 8.00 20.38
C GLY A 222 -8.69 9.30 19.59
N ASN A 223 -8.57 10.46 20.25
CA ASN A 223 -8.39 11.76 19.61
C ASN A 223 -6.94 12.24 19.79
N PHE A 224 -6.12 12.06 18.75
CA PHE A 224 -4.66 12.23 18.80
C PHE A 224 -4.19 13.68 18.73
N ASP A 225 -5.05 14.59 18.25
CA ASP A 225 -4.78 16.03 18.22
C ASP A 225 -5.23 16.72 19.51
N ASN A 226 -5.72 15.98 20.50
CA ASN A 226 -6.15 16.55 21.76
C ASN A 226 -4.91 16.92 22.61
N PRO A 227 -4.55 18.21 22.73
CA PRO A 227 -3.39 18.63 23.52
C PRO A 227 -3.56 18.32 25.01
N ASP A 228 -4.80 18.10 25.48
CA ASP A 228 -5.11 17.78 26.88
C ASP A 228 -4.94 16.29 27.21
N ALA A 229 -4.82 15.41 26.20
CA ALA A 229 -4.66 13.97 26.38
C ALA A 229 -3.22 13.46 26.13
N LEU A 230 -2.34 14.34 25.63
CA LEU A 230 -0.91 14.07 25.51
C LEU A 230 -0.24 14.21 26.88
N ASP A 231 0.64 13.27 27.24
CA ASP A 231 1.51 13.42 28.41
C ASP A 231 2.38 14.68 28.20
N PRO A 232 2.18 15.78 28.96
CA PRO A 232 2.92 17.02 28.76
C PRO A 232 4.41 16.88 29.09
N ASP A 233 4.81 15.81 29.76
CA ASP A 233 6.21 15.48 30.06
C ASP A 233 6.84 14.53 29.02
N PHE A 234 6.10 14.07 27.99
CA PHE A 234 6.64 13.26 26.92
C PHE A 234 7.51 14.11 25.99
N VAL A 235 8.81 13.79 25.97
CA VAL A 235 9.77 14.35 25.02
C VAL A 235 10.04 13.30 23.95
N GLU A 236 9.64 13.61 22.72
CA GLU A 236 9.94 12.77 21.57
C GLU A 236 11.46 12.70 21.34
N ASP A 237 11.97 11.55 20.94
CA ASP A 237 13.41 11.38 20.70
C ASP A 237 13.87 12.25 19.53
N ASP A 238 14.91 13.07 19.75
CA ASP A 238 15.47 13.97 18.72
C ASP A 238 15.80 13.22 17.42
N LYS A 239 16.22 11.95 17.51
CA LYS A 239 16.53 11.12 16.33
C LYS A 239 15.27 10.85 15.50
N TRP A 240 14.17 10.54 16.16
CA TRP A 240 12.89 10.29 15.50
C TRP A 240 12.33 11.58 14.89
N THR A 241 12.37 12.69 15.63
CA THR A 241 11.96 14.00 15.11
C THR A 241 12.79 14.39 13.88
N GLN A 242 14.11 14.17 13.91
CA GLN A 242 14.99 14.41 12.76
C GLN A 242 14.60 13.52 11.56
N ALA A 243 14.46 12.21 11.76
CA ALA A 243 14.13 11.27 10.69
C ALA A 243 12.80 11.62 10.00
N ARG A 244 11.76 11.89 10.80
CA ARG A 244 10.43 12.32 10.31
C ARG A 244 10.50 13.66 9.59
N THR A 245 11.25 14.63 10.12
CA THR A 245 11.37 15.97 9.51
C THR A 245 12.02 15.89 8.13
N LEU A 246 13.07 15.07 7.98
CA LEU A 246 13.69 14.84 6.68
C LEU A 246 12.71 14.15 5.71
N LEU A 247 12.00 13.11 6.16
CA LEU A 247 10.99 12.43 5.34
C LEU A 247 9.87 13.37 4.89
N ALA A 248 9.45 14.33 5.73
CA ALA A 248 8.42 15.30 5.41
C ALA A 248 8.82 16.29 4.29
N THR A 249 10.11 16.40 3.97
CA THR A 249 10.58 17.22 2.83
C THR A 249 10.42 16.53 1.48
N LEU A 250 10.11 15.22 1.48
CA LEU A 250 9.95 14.43 0.27
C LEU A 250 8.67 14.83 -0.47
N ALA A 251 8.84 15.29 -1.70
CA ALA A 251 7.74 15.73 -2.55
C ALA A 251 7.09 14.56 -3.32
N ASP A 252 5.82 14.72 -3.67
CA ASP A 252 5.03 13.70 -4.36
C ASP A 252 5.60 13.37 -5.76
N ASP A 253 6.19 14.35 -6.44
CA ASP A 253 6.84 14.16 -7.74
C ASP A 253 8.12 13.32 -7.62
N GLU A 254 8.93 13.54 -6.58
CA GLU A 254 10.11 12.70 -6.30
C GLU A 254 9.72 11.23 -6.01
N LEU A 255 8.58 11.02 -5.34
CA LEU A 255 8.02 9.69 -5.09
C LEU A 255 7.48 8.98 -6.34
N ALA A 256 7.20 9.70 -7.42
CA ALA A 256 6.73 9.11 -8.67
C ALA A 256 7.74 9.21 -9.84
N ASP A 257 8.86 9.92 -9.66
CA ASP A 257 9.83 10.23 -10.72
C ASP A 257 10.62 9.00 -11.24
N PRO A 258 10.43 8.56 -12.50
CA PRO A 258 11.19 7.43 -13.05
C PRO A 258 12.71 7.61 -13.09
N ASP A 259 13.21 8.84 -13.07
CA ASP A 259 14.64 9.13 -13.20
C ASP A 259 15.36 9.23 -11.82
N LEU A 260 14.57 9.11 -10.74
CA LEU A 260 15.04 9.06 -9.35
C LEU A 260 14.78 7.67 -8.76
N SER A 261 15.82 6.86 -8.64
CA SER A 261 15.72 5.55 -7.97
C SER A 261 15.47 5.68 -6.46
N PRO A 262 14.86 4.66 -5.83
CA PRO A 262 14.68 4.60 -4.38
C PRO A 262 15.99 4.80 -3.60
N GLU A 263 17.10 4.22 -4.06
CA GLU A 263 18.42 4.34 -3.42
C GLU A 263 18.92 5.79 -3.45
N ARG A 264 18.83 6.46 -4.61
CA ARG A 264 19.24 7.87 -4.76
C ARG A 264 18.35 8.80 -3.96
N MET A 265 17.05 8.53 -3.93
CA MET A 265 16.10 9.28 -3.11
C MET A 265 16.47 9.19 -1.62
N LEU A 266 16.68 7.98 -1.11
CA LEU A 266 17.09 7.75 0.27
C LEU A 266 18.44 8.39 0.60
N PHE A 267 19.40 8.31 -0.31
CA PHE A 267 20.69 8.98 -0.13
C PHE A 267 20.53 10.49 -0.07
N ARG A 268 19.73 11.12 -0.95
CA ARG A 268 19.48 12.57 -0.91
C ARG A 268 18.90 13.00 0.44
N LEU A 269 17.94 12.25 0.97
CA LEU A 269 17.30 12.53 2.26
C LEU A 269 18.25 12.34 3.47
N TYR A 270 19.06 11.28 3.47
CA TYR A 270 19.76 10.81 4.68
C TYR A 270 21.28 10.70 4.54
N HIS A 271 21.90 11.34 3.54
CA HIS A 271 23.36 11.27 3.33
C HIS A 271 24.19 11.72 4.55
N GLU A 272 23.70 12.69 5.33
CA GLU A 272 24.41 13.18 6.53
C GLU A 272 24.37 12.18 7.69
N THR A 273 23.25 11.49 7.87
CA THR A 273 23.03 10.51 8.95
C THR A 273 23.48 9.10 8.57
N GLY A 274 23.62 8.84 7.27
CA GLY A 274 23.93 7.54 6.70
C GLY A 274 22.66 6.70 6.50
N VAL A 275 22.53 6.14 5.29
CA VAL A 275 21.49 5.17 4.94
C VAL A 275 22.12 3.88 4.44
N ARG A 276 21.59 2.75 4.90
CA ARG A 276 21.93 1.43 4.38
C ARG A 276 20.72 0.83 3.69
N VAL A 277 20.86 0.46 2.42
CA VAL A 277 19.83 -0.24 1.64
C VAL A 277 20.13 -1.74 1.57
N PHE A 278 19.09 -2.55 1.43
CA PHE A 278 19.18 -4.02 1.33
C PHE A 278 18.78 -4.50 -0.07
N ASP A 279 18.62 -5.81 -0.26
CA ASP A 279 18.15 -6.36 -1.54
C ASP A 279 16.70 -5.95 -1.76
N ALA A 280 16.43 -5.41 -2.95
CA ALA A 280 15.08 -5.12 -3.39
C ALA A 280 14.30 -6.42 -3.62
N MET A 281 13.05 -6.43 -3.16
CA MET A 281 12.09 -7.48 -3.43
C MET A 281 11.24 -7.04 -4.64
N PRO A 282 11.15 -7.85 -5.71
CA PRO A 282 10.25 -7.54 -6.81
C PRO A 282 8.81 -7.54 -6.32
N LEU A 283 7.97 -6.74 -6.97
CA LEU A 283 6.53 -6.69 -6.79
C LEU A 283 5.89 -6.95 -8.14
N GLU A 284 4.86 -7.77 -8.19
CA GLU A 284 4.19 -8.12 -9.45
C GLU A 284 2.69 -8.00 -9.29
N GLU A 285 2.01 -7.45 -10.30
CA GLU A 285 0.57 -7.62 -10.37
C GLU A 285 0.25 -9.10 -10.61
N ARG A 286 -0.56 -9.68 -9.73
CA ARG A 286 -0.89 -11.11 -9.78
C ARG A 286 -2.31 -11.37 -9.32
N CYS A 287 -3.21 -11.59 -10.28
CA CYS A 287 -4.51 -12.18 -9.98
C CYS A 287 -4.43 -13.71 -9.91
N THR A 288 -5.14 -14.30 -8.94
CA THR A 288 -5.18 -15.75 -8.73
C THR A 288 -6.48 -16.41 -9.22
N CYS A 289 -7.28 -15.71 -10.01
CA CYS A 289 -8.47 -16.30 -10.62
C CYS A 289 -8.08 -17.31 -11.72
N SER A 290 -8.86 -18.37 -11.83
CA SER A 290 -8.80 -19.31 -12.94
C SER A 290 -10.20 -19.83 -13.23
N ALA A 291 -10.43 -20.32 -14.44
CA ALA A 291 -11.71 -20.94 -14.79
C ALA A 291 -12.05 -22.06 -13.79
N GLU A 292 -11.07 -22.89 -13.41
CA GLU A 292 -11.23 -23.99 -12.46
C GLU A 292 -11.67 -23.49 -11.06
N ARG A 293 -11.10 -22.38 -10.58
CA ARG A 293 -11.47 -21.81 -9.27
C ARG A 293 -12.87 -21.21 -9.29
N ILE A 294 -13.24 -20.56 -10.38
CA ILE A 294 -14.58 -19.99 -10.53
C ILE A 294 -15.61 -21.10 -10.70
N GLU A 295 -15.31 -22.14 -11.47
CA GLU A 295 -16.14 -23.33 -11.60
C GLU A 295 -16.36 -24.01 -10.24
N ALA A 296 -15.28 -24.21 -9.46
CA ALA A 296 -15.38 -24.76 -8.10
C ALA A 296 -16.23 -23.86 -7.19
N MET A 297 -16.05 -22.54 -7.25
CA MET A 297 -16.86 -21.58 -6.49
C MET A 297 -18.34 -21.64 -6.87
N LEU A 298 -18.66 -21.72 -8.17
CA LEU A 298 -20.02 -21.88 -8.67
C LEU A 298 -20.64 -23.20 -8.18
N ARG A 299 -19.86 -24.29 -8.17
CA ARG A 299 -20.30 -25.62 -7.74
C ARG A 299 -20.53 -25.70 -6.22
N ASP A 300 -19.63 -25.11 -5.43
CA ASP A 300 -19.59 -25.29 -3.98
C ASP A 300 -20.44 -24.25 -3.22
N SER A 301 -20.57 -23.04 -3.76
CA SER A 301 -21.20 -21.90 -3.06
C SER A 301 -22.65 -21.66 -3.43
N PHE A 302 -23.12 -22.21 -4.57
CA PHE A 302 -24.45 -21.95 -5.09
C PHE A 302 -25.20 -23.25 -5.36
N SER A 303 -26.51 -23.24 -5.04
CA SER A 303 -27.36 -24.39 -5.34
C SER A 303 -27.60 -24.54 -6.85
N PRO A 304 -28.07 -25.70 -7.34
CA PRO A 304 -28.53 -25.84 -8.72
C PRO A 304 -29.61 -24.81 -9.10
N GLU A 305 -30.47 -24.43 -8.16
CA GLU A 305 -31.53 -23.43 -8.36
C GLU A 305 -30.94 -22.03 -8.55
N ASP A 306 -30.03 -21.62 -7.67
CA ASP A 306 -29.33 -20.32 -7.78
C ASP A 306 -28.54 -20.22 -9.10
N ARG A 307 -27.85 -21.30 -9.50
CA ARG A 307 -27.10 -21.34 -10.77
C ARG A 307 -28.01 -21.23 -11.99
N ALA A 308 -29.23 -21.80 -11.94
CA ALA A 308 -30.19 -21.65 -13.02
C ALA A 308 -30.72 -20.21 -13.14
N GLU A 309 -30.83 -19.50 -12.02
CA GLU A 309 -31.21 -18.07 -12.01
C GLU A 309 -30.07 -17.15 -12.51
N MET A 310 -28.81 -17.58 -12.40
CA MET A 310 -27.65 -16.84 -12.91
C MET A 310 -27.49 -16.89 -14.44
N VAL A 311 -28.24 -17.75 -15.14
CA VAL A 311 -28.10 -17.90 -16.59
C VAL A 311 -28.71 -16.70 -17.32
N VAL A 312 -27.89 -16.00 -18.09
CA VAL A 312 -28.31 -14.91 -18.98
C VAL A 312 -27.87 -15.26 -20.40
N ASP A 313 -28.79 -15.14 -21.36
CA ASP A 313 -28.55 -15.48 -22.78
C ASP A 313 -28.00 -16.91 -23.05
N GLY A 314 -28.19 -17.83 -22.09
CA GLY A 314 -27.81 -19.25 -22.22
C GLY A 314 -26.47 -19.62 -21.59
N GLU A 315 -25.77 -18.67 -20.97
CA GLU A 315 -24.48 -18.87 -20.33
C GLU A 315 -24.46 -18.24 -18.92
N ILE A 316 -23.53 -18.67 -18.07
CA ILE A 316 -23.22 -18.01 -16.80
C ILE A 316 -21.94 -17.19 -17.04
N GLU A 317 -22.08 -15.87 -17.01
CA GLU A 317 -20.97 -14.92 -17.12
C GLU A 317 -20.48 -14.54 -15.71
N VAL A 318 -19.18 -14.71 -15.47
CA VAL A 318 -18.53 -14.29 -14.23
C VAL A 318 -17.33 -13.42 -14.57
N VAL A 319 -17.44 -12.13 -14.24
CA VAL A 319 -16.33 -11.19 -14.36
C VAL A 319 -15.57 -11.13 -13.04
N CYS A 320 -14.26 -11.37 -13.09
CA CYS A 320 -13.42 -11.26 -11.91
C CYS A 320 -13.21 -9.78 -11.53
N GLU A 321 -13.71 -9.38 -10.36
CA GLU A 321 -13.59 -7.99 -9.85
C GLU A 321 -12.13 -7.49 -9.74
N PHE A 322 -11.14 -8.37 -9.57
CA PHE A 322 -9.73 -7.93 -9.49
C PHE A 322 -9.14 -7.65 -10.86
N CYS A 323 -9.20 -8.64 -11.76
CA CYS A 323 -8.45 -8.60 -13.02
C CYS A 323 -9.29 -8.26 -14.26
N SER A 324 -10.61 -8.12 -14.10
CA SER A 324 -11.59 -7.93 -15.19
C SER A 324 -11.60 -9.06 -16.21
N ALA A 325 -11.06 -10.23 -15.87
CA ALA A 325 -11.15 -11.40 -16.74
C ALA A 325 -12.59 -11.90 -16.78
N ASP A 326 -13.09 -12.10 -17.99
CA ASP A 326 -14.42 -12.62 -18.28
C ASP A 326 -14.36 -14.14 -18.44
N TYR A 327 -15.20 -14.85 -17.70
CA TYR A 327 -15.35 -16.29 -17.75
C TYR A 327 -16.80 -16.65 -18.08
N HIS A 328 -16.99 -17.33 -19.20
CA HIS A 328 -18.28 -17.86 -19.61
C HIS A 328 -18.32 -19.36 -19.39
N PHE A 329 -19.38 -19.83 -18.72
CA PHE A 329 -19.61 -21.24 -18.48
C PHE A 329 -20.96 -21.67 -19.05
N SER A 330 -20.99 -22.87 -19.63
CA SER A 330 -22.25 -23.48 -20.04
C SER A 330 -22.97 -24.04 -18.82
N PRO A 331 -24.28 -23.79 -18.64
CA PRO A 331 -25.06 -24.35 -17.52
C PRO A 331 -24.96 -25.88 -17.43
N HIS A 332 -24.78 -26.55 -18.58
CA HIS A 332 -24.63 -28.00 -18.66
C HIS A 332 -23.33 -28.56 -18.07
N GLU A 333 -22.30 -27.73 -17.85
CA GLU A 333 -21.04 -28.15 -17.21
C GLU A 333 -21.22 -28.47 -15.72
N PHE A 334 -22.33 -28.00 -15.15
CA PHE A 334 -22.66 -28.10 -13.74
C PHE A 334 -23.75 -29.14 -13.42
N ASP A 335 -24.39 -29.69 -14.46
CA ASP A 335 -25.33 -30.81 -14.33
C ASP A 335 -24.57 -32.04 -13.84
N GLU A 336 -25.07 -32.70 -12.80
CA GLU A 336 -24.42 -33.92 -12.28
C GLU A 336 -24.38 -35.00 -13.37
N THR A 337 -23.16 -35.34 -13.81
CA THR A 337 -22.90 -36.54 -14.59
C THR A 337 -23.34 -37.73 -13.73
N HIS A 338 -24.44 -38.37 -14.13
CA HIS A 338 -24.96 -39.60 -13.51
C HIS A 338 -23.97 -40.76 -13.59
#